data_AF-X6LB45-F1
#
_entry.id   AF-X6LB45-F1
#
_cell.length_a   1.000
_cell.length_b   1.000
_cell.length_c   1.000
_cell.angle_alpha   90.00
_cell.angle_beta   90.00
_cell.angle_gamma   90.00
#
_symmetry.space_group_name_H-M   'P 1'
#
loop_
_entity.id
_entity.type
_entity.pdbx_description
1 polymer ?
#
loop_
_entity_poly.entity_id
_entity_poly.type
_entity_poly.pdbx_seq_one_letter_code
_entity_poly.pdbx_strand_id
1 'polypeptide(L)'
;MNELDELQSILCFYNQHFQFSNKNVKIIATLKFFVKCMALKCVQTFKKKRDKWKKKEEFLDMSFQASVCIESKSSEVTLSSLSLESLEAKVKELISNRAELKAKNPPHFKITDINGQNIDNDQKLRIVFATSPVRLFIHFIHKNNDEDTKYPDDEKQDIKNIELYQNKPWIKANKTAHTIVEQMIRKKQKGIVIVSTNLDQFAKSNDRWFFQDIDFSMMINSNKYMKEKKVISPYV
;
A
#
# COMPACT_ATOMS: atom_id res chain seq x y z
N MET A 1 11.19 0.12 40.87
CA MET A 1 12.35 -0.21 41.73
C MET A 1 13.42 -0.72 40.80
N ASN A 2 14.53 0.00 40.63
CA ASN A 2 15.51 -0.33 39.58
C ASN A 2 16.31 -1.57 39.99
N GLU A 3 16.45 -2.55 39.10
CA GLU A 3 17.33 -3.73 39.31
C GLU A 3 18.78 -3.35 39.66
N LEU A 4 19.20 -2.15 39.28
CA LEU A 4 20.49 -1.56 39.66
C LEU A 4 20.59 -1.30 41.17
N ASP A 5 19.51 -0.85 41.83
CA ASP A 5 19.50 -0.56 43.26
C ASP A 5 19.58 -1.87 44.07
N GLU A 6 18.99 -2.95 43.57
CA GLU A 6 19.01 -4.26 44.20
C GLU A 6 20.40 -4.92 44.10
N LEU A 7 21.05 -4.83 42.95
CA LEU A 7 22.44 -5.28 42.78
C LEU A 7 23.42 -4.46 43.62
N GLN A 8 23.18 -3.16 43.78
CA GLN A 8 24.00 -2.27 44.59
C GLN A 8 23.85 -2.57 46.09
N SER A 9 22.64 -2.93 46.53
CA SER A 9 22.37 -3.44 47.88
C SER A 9 23.09 -4.76 48.16
N ILE A 10 23.07 -5.71 47.22
CA ILE A 10 23.80 -7.00 47.33
C ILE A 10 25.31 -6.77 47.40
N LEU A 11 25.84 -5.84 46.59
CA LEU A 11 27.28 -5.50 46.62
C LEU A 11 27.69 -4.87 47.95
N CYS A 12 26.86 -4.00 48.52
CA CYS A 12 27.08 -3.40 49.84
C CYS A 12 27.08 -4.46 50.95
N PHE A 13 26.13 -5.40 50.91
CA PHE A 13 26.04 -6.48 51.89
C PHE A 13 27.29 -7.38 51.89
N TYR A 14 27.82 -7.70 50.70
CA TYR A 14 29.05 -8.48 50.57
C TYR A 14 30.30 -7.75 51.09
N ASN A 15 30.37 -6.43 50.95
CA ASN A 15 31.51 -5.64 51.44
C ASN A 15 31.50 -5.46 52.96
N GLN A 16 30.33 -5.45 53.60
CA GLN A 16 30.22 -5.30 55.06
C GLN A 16 30.58 -6.58 55.84
N HIS A 17 30.26 -7.77 55.30
CA HIS A 17 30.41 -9.02 56.05
C HIS A 17 31.78 -9.72 55.91
N PHE A 18 32.69 -9.23 55.06
CA PHE A 18 33.98 -9.88 54.78
C PHE A 18 35.16 -9.22 55.54
N GLN A 19 35.11 -9.20 56.86
CA GLN A 19 36.23 -8.82 57.75
C GLN A 19 36.89 -10.09 58.29
N PHE A 20 37.80 -10.71 57.54
CA PHE A 20 38.51 -11.93 57.96
C PHE A 20 40.03 -11.75 58.04
N SER A 21 40.59 -12.46 59.03
CA SER A 21 41.99 -12.53 59.48
C SER A 21 43.05 -12.57 58.37
N ASN A 22 44.17 -11.89 58.64
CA ASN A 22 45.30 -11.52 57.77
C ASN A 22 46.03 -12.69 57.04
N LYS A 23 45.64 -13.95 57.26
CA LYS A 23 46.35 -15.13 56.70
C LYS A 23 45.88 -15.55 55.30
N ASN A 24 44.80 -14.97 54.77
CA ASN A 24 44.19 -15.38 53.48
C ASN A 24 44.07 -14.26 52.43
N VAL A 25 44.95 -13.26 52.47
CA VAL A 25 44.92 -12.09 51.57
C VAL A 25 44.94 -12.47 50.08
N LYS A 26 45.73 -13.49 49.70
CA LYS A 26 45.77 -13.98 48.29
C LYS A 26 44.44 -14.59 47.84
N ILE A 27 43.78 -15.37 48.68
CA ILE A 27 42.50 -16.03 48.36
C ILE A 27 41.39 -14.97 48.22
N ILE A 28 41.35 -14.00 49.14
CA ILE A 28 40.37 -12.90 49.11
C ILE A 28 40.54 -12.05 47.85
N ALA A 29 41.78 -11.75 47.44
CA ALA A 29 42.03 -11.01 46.20
C ALA A 29 41.53 -11.76 44.96
N THR A 30 41.77 -13.07 44.87
CA THR A 30 41.29 -13.90 43.75
C THR A 30 39.76 -13.97 43.71
N LEU A 31 39.08 -14.12 44.86
CA LEU A 31 37.62 -14.11 44.94
C LEU A 31 37.03 -12.75 44.53
N LYS A 32 37.59 -11.64 45.04
CA LYS A 32 37.17 -10.29 44.64
C LYS A 32 37.31 -10.07 43.13
N PHE A 33 38.40 -10.55 42.54
CA PHE A 33 38.60 -10.49 41.09
C PHE A 33 37.53 -11.30 40.34
N PHE A 34 37.24 -12.52 40.77
CA PHE A 34 36.26 -13.38 40.11
C PHE A 34 34.83 -12.80 40.18
N VAL A 35 34.41 -12.29 41.34
CA VAL A 35 33.10 -11.64 41.51
C VAL A 35 33.00 -10.40 40.61
N LYS A 36 34.06 -9.57 40.54
CA LYS A 36 34.10 -8.40 39.66
C LYS A 36 34.01 -8.80 38.18
N CYS A 37 34.69 -9.86 37.76
CA CYS A 37 34.62 -10.38 36.39
C CYS A 37 33.24 -10.92 36.04
N MET A 38 32.58 -11.63 36.95
CA MET A 38 31.22 -12.16 36.76
C MET A 38 30.19 -11.02 36.65
N ALA A 39 30.27 -10.02 37.53
CA ALA A 39 29.42 -8.83 37.46
C ALA A 39 29.59 -8.08 36.13
N LEU A 40 30.84 -7.90 35.66
CA LEU A 40 31.12 -7.21 34.40
C LEU A 40 30.53 -7.95 33.19
N LYS A 41 30.67 -9.29 33.13
CA LYS A 41 30.07 -10.11 32.06
C LYS A 41 28.54 -10.04 32.09
N CYS A 42 27.93 -10.03 33.27
CA CYS A 42 26.49 -9.91 33.44
C CYS A 42 25.98 -8.54 32.94
N VAL A 43 26.63 -7.44 33.34
CA VAL A 43 26.27 -6.09 32.87
C VAL A 43 26.39 -5.99 31.34
N GLN A 44 27.43 -6.58 30.74
CA GLN A 44 27.63 -6.58 29.29
C GLN A 44 26.53 -7.36 28.55
N THR A 45 26.08 -8.52 29.06
CA THR A 45 24.99 -9.28 28.43
C THR A 45 23.64 -8.59 28.58
N PHE A 46 23.36 -7.95 29.72
CA PHE A 46 22.17 -7.13 29.92
C PHE A 46 22.14 -5.91 29.00
N LYS A 47 23.28 -5.23 28.79
CA LYS A 47 23.38 -4.08 27.87
C LYS A 47 23.07 -4.49 26.43
N LYS A 48 23.65 -5.60 25.95
CA LYS A 48 23.35 -6.15 24.61
C LYS A 48 21.88 -6.53 24.44
N LYS A 49 21.25 -7.11 25.48
CA LYS A 49 19.80 -7.38 25.44
C LYS A 49 19.03 -6.06 25.37
N ARG A 50 19.29 -5.10 26.24
CA ARG A 50 18.59 -3.80 26.25
C ARG A 50 18.68 -3.08 24.89
N ASP A 51 19.85 -3.05 24.26
CA ASP A 51 20.03 -2.39 22.96
C ASP A 51 19.25 -3.13 21.84
N LYS A 52 19.15 -4.46 21.92
CA LYS A 52 18.30 -5.26 21.01
C LYS A 52 16.81 -4.99 21.20
N TRP A 53 16.37 -4.70 22.42
CA TRP A 53 14.98 -4.35 22.72
C TRP A 53 14.65 -2.90 22.32
N LYS A 54 15.54 -1.94 22.57
CA LYS A 54 15.38 -0.55 22.10
C LYS A 54 15.29 -0.44 20.58
N LYS A 55 16.11 -1.21 19.85
CA LYS A 55 16.05 -1.27 18.37
C LYS A 55 14.76 -1.92 17.85
N LYS A 56 14.06 -2.69 18.69
CA LYS A 56 12.74 -3.27 18.39
C LYS A 56 11.61 -2.28 18.68
N GLU A 57 11.85 -1.30 19.56
CA GLU A 57 10.88 -0.30 20.02
C GLU A 57 10.89 0.97 19.14
N GLU A 58 12.04 1.41 18.62
CA GLU A 58 12.14 2.47 17.60
C GLU A 58 11.47 2.09 16.25
N PHE A 59 11.10 0.83 16.07
CA PHE A 59 10.33 0.37 14.91
C PHE A 59 8.80 0.53 15.09
N LEU A 60 8.33 0.91 16.28
CA LEU A 60 6.90 0.96 16.63
C LEU A 60 6.21 2.31 16.33
N ASP A 61 6.96 3.36 15.96
CA ASP A 61 6.36 4.68 15.63
C ASP A 61 6.30 4.98 14.12
N MET A 62 6.59 3.98 13.28
CA MET A 62 6.38 4.10 11.83
C MET A 62 4.93 3.77 11.51
N SER A 63 4.12 4.81 11.29
CA SER A 63 2.77 4.67 10.74
C SER A 63 2.84 4.51 9.23
N PHE A 64 2.18 3.49 8.68
CA PHE A 64 2.16 3.25 7.24
C PHE A 64 0.90 3.86 6.63
N GLN A 65 1.06 4.85 5.75
CA GLN A 65 -0.05 5.51 5.07
C GLN A 65 -0.32 4.88 3.70
N ALA A 66 -1.59 4.71 3.36
CA ALA A 66 -2.02 4.21 2.05
C ALA A 66 -3.38 4.79 1.65
N SER A 67 -3.64 4.89 0.35
CA SER A 67 -4.97 5.18 -0.18
C SER A 67 -5.66 3.88 -0.56
N VAL A 68 -6.83 3.61 0.04
CA VAL A 68 -7.67 2.44 -0.27
C VAL A 68 -8.86 2.89 -1.10
N CYS A 69 -9.01 2.30 -2.28
CA CYS A 69 -10.10 2.55 -3.21
C CYS A 69 -11.11 1.41 -3.12
N ILE A 70 -12.34 1.75 -2.72
CA ILE A 70 -13.48 0.83 -2.73
C ILE A 70 -14.49 1.41 -3.71
N GLU A 71 -14.69 0.72 -4.83
CA GLU A 71 -15.46 1.21 -5.98
C GLU A 71 -14.90 2.55 -6.49
N SER A 72 -15.72 3.62 -6.51
CA SER A 72 -15.33 4.96 -6.95
C SER A 72 -14.80 5.87 -5.83
N LYS A 73 -14.81 5.40 -4.59
CA LYS A 73 -14.48 6.22 -3.40
C LYS A 73 -13.14 5.79 -2.80
N SER A 74 -12.16 6.71 -2.81
CA SER A 74 -10.89 6.54 -2.11
C SER A 74 -10.98 6.98 -0.64
N SER A 75 -10.18 6.37 0.23
CA SER A 75 -10.07 6.73 1.64
C SER A 75 -8.62 6.53 2.06
N GLU A 76 -8.07 7.51 2.77
CA GLU A 76 -6.72 7.40 3.32
C GLU A 76 -6.76 6.59 4.61
N VAL A 77 -5.85 5.62 4.73
CA VAL A 77 -5.73 4.76 5.90
C VAL A 77 -4.32 4.85 6.44
N THR A 78 -4.23 4.84 7.77
CA THR A 78 -2.97 4.71 8.49
C THR A 78 -2.95 3.37 9.21
N LEU A 79 -1.94 2.56 8.96
CA LEU A 79 -1.74 1.26 9.59
C LEU A 79 -0.65 1.36 10.66
N SER A 80 -0.90 0.79 11.83
CA SER A 80 0.08 0.64 12.92
C SER A 80 1.08 -0.48 12.67
N SER A 81 0.74 -1.42 11.79
CA SER A 81 1.58 -2.56 11.43
C SER A 81 1.42 -2.88 9.95
N LEU A 82 2.49 -3.34 9.31
CA LEU A 82 2.47 -3.75 7.92
C LEU A 82 2.23 -5.27 7.80
N SER A 83 1.03 -5.70 8.19
CA SER A 83 0.56 -7.08 8.02
C SER A 83 -0.77 -7.11 7.27
N LEU A 84 -0.99 -8.14 6.47
CA LEU A 84 -2.22 -8.31 5.70
C LEU A 84 -3.44 -8.35 6.62
N GLU A 85 -3.32 -8.99 7.78
CA GLU A 85 -4.38 -9.06 8.80
C GLU A 85 -4.83 -7.67 9.26
N SER A 86 -3.89 -6.78 9.57
CA SER A 86 -4.20 -5.40 9.99
C SER A 86 -4.83 -4.57 8.88
N LEU A 87 -4.38 -4.76 7.63
CA LEU A 87 -4.97 -4.12 6.46
C LEU A 87 -6.40 -4.62 6.21
N GLU A 88 -6.63 -5.93 6.26
CA GLU A 88 -7.96 -6.51 6.12
C GLU A 88 -8.91 -6.02 7.22
N ALA A 89 -8.43 -5.93 8.47
CA ALA A 89 -9.20 -5.39 9.57
C ALA A 89 -9.63 -3.94 9.30
N LYS A 90 -8.70 -3.10 8.82
CA LYS A 90 -9.02 -1.71 8.43
C LYS A 90 -9.96 -1.62 7.23
N VAL A 91 -9.82 -2.49 6.24
CA VAL A 91 -10.75 -2.54 5.09
C VAL A 91 -12.15 -2.94 5.57
N LYS A 92 -12.27 -3.93 6.45
CA LYS A 92 -13.55 -4.36 7.06
C LYS A 92 -14.19 -3.23 7.88
N GLU A 93 -13.39 -2.46 8.61
CA GLU A 93 -13.83 -1.25 9.33
C GLU A 93 -14.39 -0.20 8.35
N LEU A 94 -13.66 0.11 7.26
CA LEU A 94 -14.09 1.06 6.23
C LEU A 94 -15.41 0.65 5.56
N ILE A 95 -15.56 -0.64 5.25
CA ILE A 95 -16.80 -1.20 4.65
C ILE A 95 -17.96 -1.06 5.64
N SER A 96 -17.73 -1.37 6.92
CA SER A 96 -18.74 -1.29 7.97
C SER A 96 -19.21 0.14 8.23
N ASN A 97 -18.36 1.14 8.01
CA ASN A 97 -18.73 2.54 8.18
C ASN A 97 -19.61 3.08 7.03
N ARG A 98 -19.67 2.38 5.89
CA ARG A 98 -20.48 2.78 4.72
C ARG A 98 -21.84 2.08 4.72
N ALA A 99 -22.92 2.84 4.93
CA ALA A 99 -24.30 2.31 4.95
C ALA A 99 -24.70 1.60 3.64
N GLU A 100 -24.22 2.09 2.50
CA GLU A 100 -24.45 1.52 1.16
C GLU A 100 -23.91 0.08 1.02
N LEU A 101 -22.78 -0.22 1.68
CA LEU A 101 -22.11 -1.53 1.61
C LEU A 101 -22.58 -2.48 2.71
N LYS A 102 -23.06 -1.95 3.85
CA LYS A 102 -23.66 -2.72 4.95
C LYS A 102 -24.84 -3.59 4.49
N ALA A 103 -25.69 -3.06 3.60
CA ALA A 103 -26.83 -3.82 3.08
C ALA A 103 -26.42 -5.01 2.20
N LYS A 104 -25.21 -4.98 1.63
CA LYS A 104 -24.70 -6.03 0.73
C LYS A 104 -23.77 -7.03 1.40
N ASN A 105 -23.31 -6.76 2.63
CA ASN A 105 -22.37 -7.58 3.43
C ASN A 105 -21.51 -8.52 2.58
N PRO A 106 -20.68 -8.02 1.65
CA PRO A 106 -19.92 -8.88 0.76
C PRO A 106 -18.92 -9.67 1.62
N PRO A 107 -19.09 -11.00 1.77
CA PRO A 107 -18.34 -11.75 2.78
C PRO A 107 -16.90 -12.02 2.35
N HIS A 108 -16.58 -11.74 1.08
CA HIS A 108 -15.28 -12.02 0.46
C HIS A 108 -14.87 -10.84 -0.42
N PHE A 109 -13.65 -10.36 -0.21
CA PHE A 109 -13.02 -9.37 -1.06
C PHE A 109 -11.57 -9.76 -1.34
N LYS A 110 -11.02 -9.23 -2.42
CA LYS A 110 -9.59 -9.30 -2.73
C LYS A 110 -9.00 -7.89 -2.74
N ILE A 111 -7.75 -7.79 -2.32
CA ILE A 111 -6.98 -6.54 -2.33
C ILE A 111 -5.98 -6.62 -3.49
N THR A 112 -5.97 -5.62 -4.35
CA THR A 112 -5.02 -5.52 -5.47
C THR A 112 -4.20 -4.25 -5.40
N ASP A 113 -2.99 -4.29 -5.96
CA ASP A 113 -2.12 -3.12 -6.12
C ASP A 113 -2.51 -2.27 -7.35
N ILE A 114 -1.72 -1.23 -7.63
CA ILE A 114 -1.91 -0.36 -8.82
C ILE A 114 -1.78 -1.09 -10.15
N ASN A 115 -1.11 -2.24 -10.17
CA ASN A 115 -0.91 -3.07 -11.36
C ASN A 115 -2.02 -4.13 -11.48
N GLY A 116 -3.00 -4.15 -10.57
CA GLY A 116 -4.04 -5.17 -10.51
C GLY A 116 -3.57 -6.52 -9.96
N GLN A 117 -2.37 -6.61 -9.40
CA GLN A 117 -1.85 -7.85 -8.81
C GLN A 117 -2.46 -8.09 -7.43
N ASN A 118 -2.85 -9.34 -7.16
CA ASN A 118 -3.47 -9.74 -5.91
C ASN A 118 -2.46 -9.77 -4.75
N ILE A 119 -2.81 -9.14 -3.63
CA ILE A 119 -2.02 -9.08 -2.39
C ILE A 119 -2.62 -10.09 -1.41
N ASP A 120 -2.07 -11.31 -1.40
CA ASP A 120 -2.53 -12.45 -0.60
C ASP A 120 -1.56 -12.83 0.53
N ASN A 121 -0.45 -12.11 0.68
CA ASN A 121 0.53 -12.35 1.74
C ASN A 121 1.29 -11.08 2.12
N ASP A 122 1.93 -11.12 3.29
CA ASP A 122 2.68 -10.01 3.87
C ASP A 122 3.89 -9.57 3.02
N GLN A 123 4.51 -10.49 2.28
CA GLN A 123 5.67 -10.16 1.45
C GLN A 123 5.26 -9.27 0.27
N LYS A 124 4.17 -9.61 -0.43
CA LYS A 124 3.60 -8.77 -1.49
C LYS A 124 3.17 -7.41 -0.95
N LEU A 125 2.54 -7.38 0.23
CA LEU A 125 2.16 -6.14 0.89
C LEU A 125 3.39 -5.24 1.14
N ARG A 126 4.49 -5.80 1.64
CA ARG A 126 5.75 -5.06 1.84
C ARG A 126 6.34 -4.50 0.56
N ILE A 127 6.28 -5.26 -0.54
CA ILE A 127 6.74 -4.79 -1.86
C ILE A 127 5.91 -3.59 -2.30
N VAL A 128 4.58 -3.64 -2.14
CA VAL A 128 3.69 -2.52 -2.48
C VAL A 128 4.00 -1.28 -1.65
N PHE A 129 4.26 -1.43 -0.34
CA PHE A 129 4.62 -0.31 0.55
C PHE A 129 6.06 0.20 0.38
N ALA A 130 6.90 -0.52 -0.35
CA ALA A 130 8.19 0.00 -0.80
C ALA A 130 8.05 0.97 -1.97
N THR A 131 6.89 0.98 -2.66
CA THR A 131 6.58 1.95 -3.72
C THR A 131 5.81 3.14 -3.17
N SER A 132 6.07 4.34 -3.69
CA SER A 132 5.38 5.57 -3.29
C SER A 132 4.77 6.26 -4.53
N PRO A 133 3.47 6.62 -4.54
CA PRO A 133 2.48 6.48 -3.47
C PRO A 133 1.80 5.09 -3.41
N VAL A 134 1.40 4.66 -2.21
CA VAL A 134 0.70 3.38 -1.99
C VAL A 134 -0.79 3.53 -2.28
N ARG A 135 -1.28 2.84 -3.32
CA ARG A 135 -2.70 2.76 -3.66
C ARG A 135 -3.15 1.31 -3.76
N LEU A 136 -4.25 1.00 -3.08
CA LEU A 136 -4.83 -0.33 -2.98
C LEU A 136 -6.26 -0.31 -3.48
N PHE A 137 -6.69 -1.36 -4.17
CA PHE A 137 -8.04 -1.50 -4.70
C PHE A 137 -8.74 -2.70 -4.07
N ILE A 138 -9.97 -2.51 -3.62
CA ILE A 138 -10.79 -3.56 -3.03
C ILE A 138 -11.82 -4.02 -4.05
N HIS A 139 -11.80 -5.32 -4.36
CA HIS A 139 -12.77 -5.94 -5.25
C HIS A 139 -13.59 -6.99 -4.50
N PHE A 140 -14.92 -6.86 -4.54
CA PHE A 140 -15.82 -7.82 -3.91
C PHE A 140 -16.02 -9.07 -4.76
N ILE A 141 -15.83 -10.23 -4.15
CA ILE A 141 -16.07 -11.54 -4.79
C ILE A 141 -17.49 -11.96 -4.46
N HIS A 142 -18.34 -12.03 -5.49
CA HIS A 142 -19.69 -12.55 -5.35
C HIS A 142 -19.58 -14.08 -5.34
N LYS A 143 -19.93 -14.70 -4.22
CA LYS A 143 -20.12 -16.15 -4.12
C LYS A 143 -21.39 -16.51 -4.90
N ASN A 144 -21.27 -16.65 -6.21
CA ASN A 144 -22.29 -17.35 -6.96
C ASN A 144 -22.09 -18.83 -6.65
N ASN A 145 -22.98 -19.38 -5.83
CA ASN A 145 -23.17 -20.82 -5.75
C ASN A 145 -23.68 -21.26 -7.12
N ASP A 146 -22.81 -21.77 -7.98
CA ASP A 146 -23.21 -22.71 -9.01
C ASP A 146 -22.02 -23.61 -9.33
N GLU A 147 -22.24 -24.89 -9.07
CA GLU A 147 -21.47 -26.01 -9.57
C GLU A 147 -21.44 -25.97 -11.11
N ASP A 148 -20.33 -26.41 -11.70
CA ASP A 148 -20.20 -26.80 -13.11
C ASP A 148 -20.69 -25.83 -14.19
N THR A 149 -19.84 -24.88 -14.55
CA THR A 149 -19.72 -24.51 -15.98
C THR A 149 -18.26 -24.57 -16.44
N LYS A 150 -17.99 -25.66 -17.14
CA LYS A 150 -16.96 -25.85 -18.17
C LYS A 150 -16.54 -24.51 -18.79
N TYR A 151 -15.24 -24.23 -18.76
CA TYR A 151 -14.59 -23.10 -19.43
C TYR A 151 -15.21 -22.85 -20.83
N PRO A 152 -15.71 -21.64 -21.13
CA PRO A 152 -15.65 -21.16 -22.49
C PRO A 152 -14.21 -20.71 -22.75
N ASP A 153 -13.60 -21.41 -23.70
CA ASP A 153 -12.50 -20.93 -24.54
C ASP A 153 -12.53 -19.40 -24.71
N ASP A 154 -11.44 -18.74 -24.33
CA ASP A 154 -10.74 -17.65 -25.03
C ASP A 154 -11.52 -16.51 -25.71
N GLU A 155 -12.77 -16.24 -25.34
CA GLU A 155 -13.48 -15.03 -25.73
C GLU A 155 -13.41 -13.96 -24.64
N LYS A 156 -12.67 -12.88 -24.95
CA LYS A 156 -12.76 -11.53 -24.41
C LYS A 156 -13.38 -11.46 -23.00
N GLN A 157 -12.51 -11.34 -22.00
CA GLN A 157 -12.93 -10.90 -20.66
C GLN A 157 -13.81 -9.65 -20.79
N ASP A 158 -15.11 -9.86 -20.62
CA ASP A 158 -16.09 -8.84 -20.35
C ASP A 158 -15.65 -8.13 -19.07
N ILE A 159 -15.06 -6.95 -19.29
CA ILE A 159 -14.98 -5.89 -18.31
C ILE A 159 -16.41 -5.73 -17.78
N LYS A 160 -16.67 -6.30 -16.60
CA LYS A 160 -17.95 -6.22 -15.92
C LYS A 160 -18.32 -4.75 -15.73
N ASN A 161 -19.17 -4.31 -16.65
CA ASN A 161 -20.24 -3.32 -16.58
C ASN A 161 -20.65 -2.90 -15.17
N ILE A 162 -19.87 -2.02 -14.56
CA ILE A 162 -20.34 -1.17 -13.47
C ILE A 162 -20.26 0.25 -14.03
N GLU A 163 -21.43 0.81 -14.37
CA GLU A 163 -21.69 2.24 -14.70
C GLU A 163 -21.30 2.86 -16.06
N LEU A 164 -20.76 2.14 -17.04
CA LEU A 164 -20.50 2.73 -18.38
C LEU A 164 -21.66 2.63 -19.39
N TYR A 165 -22.71 1.87 -19.06
CA TYR A 165 -23.79 1.53 -20.01
C TYR A 165 -24.87 2.60 -20.22
N GLN A 166 -24.90 3.67 -19.41
CA GLN A 166 -25.95 4.69 -19.53
C GLN A 166 -25.58 5.88 -20.42
N ASN A 167 -24.31 6.05 -20.77
CA ASN A 167 -23.89 7.19 -21.59
C ASN A 167 -24.01 6.84 -23.09
N LYS A 168 -25.24 6.86 -23.61
CA LYS A 168 -25.57 6.71 -25.04
C LYS A 168 -24.63 7.52 -25.96
N PRO A 169 -24.35 8.82 -25.70
CA PRO A 169 -23.43 9.56 -26.56
C PRO A 169 -21.97 9.07 -26.50
N TRP A 170 -21.47 8.64 -25.33
CA TRP A 170 -20.14 8.04 -25.21
C TRP A 170 -20.00 6.75 -26.03
N ILE A 171 -21.00 5.87 -25.95
CA ILE A 171 -21.03 4.63 -26.76
C ILE A 171 -21.02 4.97 -28.25
N LYS A 172 -21.83 5.95 -28.69
CA LYS A 172 -21.87 6.41 -30.08
C LYS A 172 -20.53 7.00 -30.53
N ALA A 173 -19.87 7.76 -29.66
CA ALA A 173 -18.56 8.35 -29.90
C ALA A 173 -17.49 7.26 -30.08
N ASN A 174 -17.45 6.27 -29.19
CA ASN A 174 -16.50 5.16 -29.28
C ASN A 174 -16.73 4.30 -30.52
N LYS A 175 -17.99 4.01 -30.89
CA LYS A 175 -18.30 3.33 -32.16
C LYS A 175 -17.78 4.11 -33.36
N THR A 176 -17.98 5.43 -33.37
CA THR A 176 -17.50 6.30 -34.45
C THR A 176 -15.97 6.31 -34.52
N ALA A 177 -15.30 6.42 -33.37
CA ALA A 177 -13.85 6.39 -33.28
C ALA A 177 -13.28 5.06 -33.78
N HIS A 178 -13.91 3.94 -33.42
CA HIS A 178 -13.54 2.62 -33.92
C HIS A 178 -13.62 2.54 -35.45
N THR A 179 -14.72 3.00 -36.05
CA THR A 179 -14.86 3.06 -37.51
C THR A 179 -13.78 3.92 -38.17
N ILE A 180 -13.39 5.05 -37.57
CA ILE A 180 -12.29 5.90 -38.08
C ILE A 180 -10.96 5.13 -38.04
N VAL A 181 -10.66 4.43 -36.93
CA VAL A 181 -9.45 3.60 -36.81
C VAL A 181 -9.42 2.51 -37.87
N GLU A 182 -10.52 1.79 -38.09
CA GLU A 182 -10.61 0.78 -39.14
C GLU A 182 -10.35 1.38 -40.54
N GLN A 183 -10.89 2.56 -40.83
CA GLN A 183 -10.62 3.27 -42.09
C GLN A 183 -9.15 3.69 -42.22
N MET A 184 -8.52 4.15 -41.14
CA MET A 184 -7.10 4.49 -41.12
C MET A 184 -6.24 3.26 -41.40
N ILE A 185 -6.56 2.11 -40.79
CA ILE A 185 -5.88 0.83 -41.02
C ILE A 185 -5.98 0.43 -42.49
N ARG A 186 -7.20 0.43 -43.07
CA ARG A 186 -7.42 0.09 -44.48
C ARG A 186 -6.64 1.00 -45.44
N LYS A 187 -6.52 2.29 -45.11
CA LYS A 187 -5.79 3.29 -45.90
C LYS A 187 -4.29 3.34 -45.58
N LYS A 188 -3.78 2.48 -44.69
CA LYS A 188 -2.39 2.50 -44.18
C LYS A 188 -1.96 3.88 -43.62
N GLN A 189 -2.90 4.60 -43.01
CA GLN A 189 -2.66 5.90 -42.39
C GLN A 189 -2.25 5.73 -40.93
N LYS A 190 -1.30 6.56 -40.48
CA LYS A 190 -0.88 6.64 -39.07
C LYS A 190 -1.45 7.90 -38.43
N GLY A 191 -1.85 7.81 -37.16
CA GLY A 191 -2.38 8.93 -36.39
C GLY A 191 -2.99 8.49 -35.07
N ILE A 192 -3.53 9.46 -34.32
CA ILE A 192 -4.19 9.24 -33.03
C ILE A 192 -5.65 9.69 -33.16
N VAL A 193 -6.57 8.86 -32.67
CA VAL A 193 -7.99 9.22 -32.55
C VAL A 193 -8.27 9.51 -31.09
N ILE A 194 -8.72 10.73 -30.79
CA ILE A 194 -9.04 11.17 -29.43
C ILE A 194 -10.56 11.31 -29.32
N VAL A 195 -11.14 10.71 -28.28
CA VAL A 195 -12.56 10.85 -27.94
C VAL A 195 -12.65 11.64 -26.63
N SER A 196 -13.34 12.78 -26.67
CA SER A 196 -13.50 13.65 -25.50
C SER A 196 -14.91 14.23 -25.46
N THR A 197 -15.42 14.45 -24.25
CA THR A 197 -16.69 15.15 -24.00
C THR A 197 -16.55 16.66 -24.04
N ASN A 198 -15.34 17.19 -23.87
CA ASN A 198 -15.07 18.63 -23.85
C ASN A 198 -13.76 18.95 -24.57
N LEU A 199 -13.86 19.16 -25.88
CA LEU A 199 -12.70 19.49 -26.72
C LEU A 199 -12.08 20.85 -26.34
N ASP A 200 -12.91 21.79 -25.88
CA ASP A 200 -12.47 23.14 -25.54
C ASP A 200 -11.65 23.17 -24.25
N GLN A 201 -11.93 22.27 -23.30
CA GLN A 201 -11.07 22.05 -22.11
C GLN A 201 -9.69 21.51 -22.50
N PHE A 202 -9.61 20.67 -23.54
CA PHE A 202 -8.33 20.25 -24.10
C PHE A 202 -7.62 21.39 -24.85
N ALA A 203 -8.36 22.41 -25.33
CA ALA A 203 -7.85 23.51 -26.16
C ALA A 203 -7.43 24.76 -25.40
N LYS A 204 -7.65 24.82 -24.08
CA LYS A 204 -7.08 25.89 -23.26
C LYS A 204 -5.56 25.81 -23.29
N SER A 205 -4.89 26.96 -23.47
CA SER A 205 -3.43 27.04 -23.37
C SER A 205 -3.01 26.55 -21.99
N ASN A 206 -2.20 25.49 -21.95
CA ASN A 206 -1.53 25.08 -20.73
C ASN A 206 -0.29 25.95 -20.56
N ASP A 207 -0.49 27.20 -20.17
CA ASP A 207 0.60 28.09 -19.74
C ASP A 207 1.13 27.70 -18.35
N ARG A 208 0.63 26.62 -17.76
CA ARG A 208 1.00 26.14 -16.42
C ARG A 208 1.82 24.84 -16.48
N TRP A 209 2.94 24.84 -15.76
CA TRP A 209 3.99 23.83 -15.58
C TRP A 209 3.57 22.43 -15.06
N PHE A 210 2.33 21.97 -15.26
CA PHE A 210 1.82 20.74 -14.63
C PHE A 210 2.20 19.41 -15.31
N PHE A 211 3.22 19.37 -16.17
CA PHE A 211 3.63 18.14 -16.89
C PHE A 211 5.06 17.68 -16.62
N GLN A 212 5.68 18.12 -15.53
CA GLN A 212 6.93 17.50 -15.09
C GLN A 212 6.56 16.13 -14.48
N ASP A 213 7.11 15.06 -15.07
CA ASP A 213 7.01 13.64 -14.65
C ASP A 213 5.86 12.76 -15.19
N ILE A 214 5.42 12.99 -16.44
CA ILE A 214 4.69 11.96 -17.21
C ILE A 214 5.49 11.65 -18.48
N ASP A 215 5.90 10.39 -18.68
CA ASP A 215 6.74 9.94 -19.82
C ASP A 215 6.13 10.18 -21.22
N PHE A 216 4.88 10.63 -21.28
CA PHE A 216 4.24 11.08 -22.51
C PHE A 216 3.48 12.39 -22.30
N SER A 217 4.15 13.53 -22.52
CA SER A 217 3.49 14.82 -22.73
C SER A 217 3.56 15.22 -24.21
N MET A 218 2.63 14.74 -25.04
CA MET A 218 2.46 15.26 -26.40
C MET A 218 1.07 15.90 -26.53
N MET A 219 1.00 17.19 -26.26
CA MET A 219 -0.22 17.98 -26.38
C MET A 219 -0.27 18.61 -27.78
N ILE A 220 -0.78 17.88 -28.77
CA ILE A 220 -1.04 18.43 -30.11
C ILE A 220 -2.44 19.03 -30.13
N ASN A 221 -2.62 20.16 -29.46
CA ASN A 221 -3.82 20.97 -29.65
C ASN A 221 -3.51 22.20 -30.49
N SER A 222 -3.28 21.97 -31.77
CA SER A 222 -3.40 23.06 -32.73
C SER A 222 -4.29 22.62 -33.87
N ASN A 223 -5.17 23.53 -34.30
CA ASN A 223 -6.01 23.35 -35.49
C ASN A 223 -5.17 22.97 -36.72
N LYS A 224 -3.87 23.31 -36.73
CA LYS A 224 -2.91 22.95 -37.79
C LYS A 224 -2.69 21.44 -37.94
N TYR A 225 -2.80 20.66 -36.87
CA TYR A 225 -2.55 19.20 -36.91
C TYR A 225 -3.84 18.36 -36.86
N MET A 226 -4.98 18.96 -36.50
CA MET A 226 -6.27 18.30 -36.52
C MET A 226 -6.78 18.20 -37.96
N LYS A 227 -6.70 17.00 -38.55
CA LYS A 227 -7.14 16.76 -39.93
C LYS A 227 -8.67 16.68 -40.05
N GLU A 228 -9.34 16.15 -39.04
CA GLU A 228 -10.78 15.91 -39.06
C GLU A 228 -11.36 16.12 -37.65
N LYS A 229 -12.50 16.81 -37.55
CA LYS A 229 -13.27 17.00 -36.31
C LYS A 229 -14.69 16.52 -36.53
N LYS A 230 -15.15 15.58 -35.71
CA LYS A 230 -16.56 15.15 -35.67
C LYS A 230 -17.17 15.57 -34.34
N VAL A 231 -18.21 16.38 -34.40
CA VAL A 231 -19.00 16.77 -33.22
C VAL A 231 -20.24 15.91 -33.18
N ILE A 232 -20.44 15.21 -32.07
CA ILE A 232 -21.69 14.50 -31.79
C ILE A 232 -22.54 15.44 -30.97
N SER A 233 -23.76 15.71 -31.43
CA SER A 233 -24.68 16.60 -30.74
C SER A 233 -24.94 16.10 -29.31
N PRO A 234 -25.01 17.02 -28.32
CA PRO A 234 -25.45 16.67 -26.98
C PRO A 234 -26.89 16.11 -27.02
N TYR A 235 -27.23 15.36 -25.97
CA TYR A 235 -28.59 14.87 -25.77
C TYR A 235 -29.54 16.07 -25.56
N VAL A 236 -30.69 16.06 -26.22
CA VAL A 236 -31.82 16.97 -25.93
C VAL A 236 -32.72 16.28 -24.91
#